data_AF-A0A9D7KKV7-F1
#
_entry.id   AF-A0A9D7KKV7-F1
#
_cell.length_a   1.000
_cell.length_b   1.000
_cell.length_c   1.000
_cell.angle_alpha   90.00
_cell.angle_beta   90.00
_cell.angle_gamma   90.00
#
_symmetry.space_group_name_H-M   'P 1'
#
loop_
_entity.id
_entity.type
_entity.pdbx_description
1 polymer ?
#
loop_
_entity_poly.entity_id
_entity_poly.type
_entity_poly.pdbx_seq_one_letter_code
_entity_poly.pdbx_strand_id
1 'polypeptide(L)'
;MREFLVNKFGVVPDLEKPYRFRLNDQEFDILPFGNFAENDEVFLGEKLRPFSVMGFQDIADKGATELGDNWIVTLPGLCVLKLISYSEKPGERSRDFGDFLFLLFNLTDIYADSIFDDEYFLNQMGNNIDIEIISAHKLANEMNEIIQDNNFIREKILEILNKELHGLNPDEIIAEYRNGKSNPPELTKFRLMVELIRTIGIVH
;
A
#
# COMPACT_ATOMS: atom_id res chain seq x y z
N MET A 1 17.41 22.34 6.94
CA MET A 1 16.09 21.74 7.30
C MET A 1 15.91 21.62 8.81
N ARG A 2 16.77 20.88 9.55
CA ARG A 2 16.64 20.69 11.01
C ARG A 2 16.50 22.00 11.81
N GLU A 3 17.41 22.95 11.63
CA GLU A 3 17.37 24.24 12.32
C GLU A 3 16.10 25.04 11.99
N PHE A 4 15.65 24.99 10.74
CA PHE A 4 14.40 25.63 10.32
C PHE A 4 13.20 25.06 11.08
N LEU A 5 13.11 23.73 11.19
CA LEU A 5 12.01 23.09 11.91
C LEU A 5 12.00 23.48 13.39
N VAL A 6 13.16 23.43 14.05
CA VAL A 6 13.32 23.81 15.46
C VAL A 6 12.91 25.27 15.66
N ASN A 7 13.45 26.19 14.86
CA ASN A 7 13.23 27.62 15.04
C ASN A 7 11.81 28.06 14.69
N LYS A 8 11.20 27.45 13.66
CA LYS A 8 9.85 27.83 13.19
C LYS A 8 8.74 27.18 13.99
N PHE A 9 8.88 25.91 14.35
CA PHE A 9 7.81 25.09 14.92
C PHE A 9 8.06 24.68 16.37
N GLY A 10 9.21 25.01 16.95
CA GLY A 10 9.54 24.66 18.34
C GLY A 10 9.67 23.16 18.60
N VAL A 11 9.90 22.37 17.54
CA VAL A 11 10.06 20.91 17.64
C VAL A 11 11.41 20.57 18.25
N VAL A 12 11.47 19.46 19.00
CA VAL A 12 12.70 18.96 19.63
C VAL A 12 13.22 17.78 18.81
N PRO A 13 14.42 17.88 18.20
CA PRO A 13 14.97 16.76 17.43
C PRO A 13 15.53 15.69 18.37
N ASP A 14 15.41 14.44 17.96
CA ASP A 14 16.11 13.33 18.62
C ASP A 14 17.62 13.41 18.33
N LEU A 15 18.45 13.02 19.29
CA LEU A 15 19.91 13.10 19.19
C LEU A 15 20.52 11.85 18.53
N GLU A 16 19.85 10.70 18.65
CA GLU A 16 20.27 9.42 18.06
C GLU A 16 19.60 9.18 16.71
N LYS A 17 18.39 9.71 16.52
CA LYS A 17 17.57 9.57 15.31
C LYS A 17 17.38 10.94 14.63
N PRO A 18 18.25 11.34 13.69
CA PRO A 18 18.25 12.67 13.09
C PRO A 18 17.01 12.98 12.22
N TYR A 19 16.22 11.95 11.89
CA TYR A 19 14.93 12.04 11.20
C TYR A 19 13.75 12.21 12.16
N ARG A 20 13.94 11.96 13.46
CA ARG A 20 12.87 11.98 14.45
C ARG A 20 12.80 13.32 15.16
N PHE A 21 11.58 13.80 15.31
CA PHE A 21 11.26 15.04 16.02
C PHE A 21 10.13 14.77 17.01
N ARG A 22 10.08 15.61 18.04
CA ARG A 22 9.03 15.61 19.06
C ARG A 22 8.38 16.97 19.14
N LEU A 23 7.05 16.98 19.17
CA LEU A 23 6.25 18.16 19.50
C LEU A 23 5.31 17.75 20.63
N ASN A 24 5.47 18.36 21.81
CA ASN A 24 4.83 17.91 23.05
C ASN A 24 5.16 16.44 23.34
N ASP A 25 4.14 15.58 23.50
CA ASP A 25 4.29 14.14 23.77
C ASP A 25 4.22 13.28 22.49
N GLN A 26 4.16 13.89 21.31
CA GLN A 26 4.06 13.18 20.03
C GLN A 26 5.41 13.13 19.32
N GLU A 27 5.79 11.93 18.88
CA GLU A 27 6.95 11.72 18.01
C GLU A 27 6.50 11.56 16.56
N PHE A 28 7.26 12.14 15.65
CA PHE A 28 7.08 11.97 14.22
C PHE A 28 8.43 11.92 13.51
N ASP A 29 8.46 11.16 12.42
CA ASP A 29 9.64 10.96 11.59
C ASP A 29 9.48 11.76 10.29
N ILE A 30 10.54 12.48 9.89
CA ILE A 30 10.62 13.22 8.64
C ILE A 30 11.75 12.63 7.82
N LEU A 31 11.39 12.06 6.67
CA LEU A 31 12.32 11.56 5.67
C LEU A 31 12.20 12.44 4.41
N PRO A 32 13.28 13.07 3.94
CA PRO A 32 13.29 13.65 2.60
C PRO A 32 13.29 12.52 1.57
N PHE A 33 12.78 12.79 0.36
CA PHE A 33 12.76 11.83 -0.76
C PHE A 33 12.85 12.60 -2.09
N GLY A 34 12.77 11.90 -3.23
CA GLY A 34 12.92 12.51 -4.56
C GLY A 34 14.38 12.82 -4.84
N ASN A 35 14.70 14.06 -5.23
CA ASN A 35 16.08 14.46 -5.60
C ASN A 35 17.11 14.37 -4.45
N PHE A 36 16.65 14.12 -3.22
CA PHE A 36 17.52 13.86 -2.06
C PHE A 36 17.92 12.39 -1.91
N ALA A 37 17.29 11.49 -2.66
CA ALA A 37 17.55 10.06 -2.64
C ALA A 37 18.53 9.66 -3.74
N GLU A 38 19.39 8.70 -3.43
CA GLU A 38 20.25 8.03 -4.39
C GLU A 38 19.86 6.55 -4.41
N ASN A 39 19.42 6.04 -5.56
CA ASN A 39 18.91 4.67 -5.70
C ASN A 39 17.80 4.33 -4.68
N ASP A 40 16.82 5.22 -4.52
CA ASP A 40 15.74 5.11 -3.53
C ASP A 40 16.19 5.04 -2.06
N GLU A 41 17.44 5.42 -1.78
CA GLU A 41 17.99 5.46 -0.43
C GLU A 41 18.36 6.88 0.00
N VAL A 42 18.13 7.19 1.28
CA VAL A 42 18.48 8.48 1.89
C VAL A 42 19.35 8.27 3.11
N PHE A 43 20.47 9.00 3.14
CA PHE A 43 21.43 8.99 4.23
C PHE A 43 21.20 10.19 5.17
N LEU A 44 20.71 9.92 6.38
CA LEU A 44 20.40 10.97 7.36
C LEU A 44 21.46 11.10 8.47
N GLY A 45 22.60 10.45 8.32
CA GLY A 45 23.75 10.58 9.21
C GLY A 45 24.77 9.45 9.04
N GLU A 46 26.04 9.70 9.36
CA GLU A 46 27.16 8.79 9.08
C GLU A 46 27.07 7.42 9.77
N LYS A 47 26.34 7.32 10.87
CA LYS A 47 26.23 6.08 11.68
C LYS A 47 24.96 5.27 11.42
N LEU A 48 24.09 5.75 10.54
CA LEU A 48 22.80 5.11 10.29
C LEU A 48 22.84 4.34 8.97
N ARG A 49 22.15 3.21 8.95
CA ARG A 49 21.83 2.56 7.68
C ARG A 49 20.96 3.51 6.84
N PRO A 50 21.11 3.50 5.50
CA PRO A 50 20.23 4.27 4.64
C PRO A 50 18.75 3.91 4.88
N PHE A 51 17.89 4.91 4.71
CA PHE A 51 16.45 4.73 4.70
C PHE A 51 16.00 4.51 3.27
N SER A 52 15.29 3.42 3.02
CA SER A 52 14.55 3.28 1.78
C SER A 52 13.40 4.28 1.75
N VAL A 53 13.30 5.00 0.64
CA VAL A 53 12.20 5.87 0.26
C VAL A 53 11.56 5.39 -1.04
N MET A 54 11.77 4.11 -1.38
CA MET A 54 11.19 3.47 -2.57
C MET A 54 9.67 3.65 -2.58
N GLY A 55 9.14 4.10 -3.72
CA GLY A 55 7.72 4.37 -3.89
C GLY A 55 7.24 5.71 -3.36
N PHE A 56 8.05 6.48 -2.63
CA PHE A 56 7.60 7.76 -2.06
C PHE A 56 7.26 8.77 -3.15
N GLN A 57 8.04 8.80 -4.24
CA GLN A 57 7.76 9.68 -5.37
C GLN A 57 6.47 9.28 -6.08
N ASP A 58 6.27 7.99 -6.34
CA ASP A 58 5.02 7.47 -6.95
C ASP A 58 3.79 7.83 -6.09
N ILE A 59 3.90 7.71 -4.76
CA ILE A 59 2.85 8.12 -3.83
C ILE A 59 2.65 9.63 -3.87
N ALA A 60 3.71 10.43 -3.86
CA ALA A 60 3.58 11.89 -3.91
C ALA A 60 2.87 12.36 -5.19
N ASP A 61 3.13 11.71 -6.33
CA ASP A 61 2.60 12.13 -7.62
C ASP A 61 1.14 11.68 -7.83
N LYS A 62 0.77 10.48 -7.35
CA LYS A 62 -0.53 9.86 -7.66
C LYS A 62 -1.23 9.19 -6.47
N GLY A 63 -0.50 8.89 -5.41
CA GLY A 63 -1.00 8.18 -4.24
C GLY A 63 -1.29 9.05 -3.02
N ALA A 64 -1.27 10.38 -3.17
CA ALA A 64 -1.52 11.34 -2.12
C ALA A 64 -2.64 12.32 -2.52
N THR A 65 -3.36 12.84 -1.54
CA THR A 65 -4.45 13.80 -1.72
C THR A 65 -4.40 14.90 -0.68
N GLU A 66 -5.00 16.04 -0.98
CA GLU A 66 -5.09 17.17 -0.06
C GLU A 66 -6.22 16.94 0.96
N LEU A 67 -5.90 17.13 2.24
CA LEU A 67 -6.84 17.21 3.34
C LEU A 67 -6.60 18.51 4.11
N GLY A 68 -7.38 19.54 3.74
CA GLY A 68 -7.13 20.91 4.20
C GLY A 68 -5.81 21.43 3.62
N ASP A 69 -4.91 21.91 4.49
CA ASP A 69 -3.58 22.40 4.08
C ASP A 69 -2.50 21.31 4.04
N ASN A 70 -2.87 20.03 4.23
CA ASN A 70 -1.92 18.92 4.33
C ASN A 70 -2.11 17.92 3.19
N TRP A 71 -1.01 17.32 2.76
CA TRP A 71 -1.04 16.16 1.89
C TRP A 71 -1.06 14.89 2.74
N ILE A 72 -2.00 14.00 2.45
CA ILE A 72 -2.14 12.70 3.11
C ILE A 72 -2.04 11.58 2.08
N VAL A 73 -1.47 10.45 2.51
CA VAL A 73 -1.41 9.25 1.68
C VAL A 73 -2.81 8.65 1.57
N THR A 74 -3.23 8.35 0.35
CA THR A 74 -4.49 7.66 0.06
C THR A 74 -4.42 6.19 0.51
N LEU A 75 -5.55 5.52 0.66
CA LEU A 75 -5.56 4.09 1.00
C LEU A 75 -4.77 3.22 -0.02
N PRO A 76 -4.96 3.38 -1.35
CA PRO A 76 -4.14 2.66 -2.33
C PRO A 76 -2.64 2.94 -2.17
N GLY A 77 -2.26 4.20 -1.94
CA GLY A 77 -0.87 4.57 -1.71
C GLY A 77 -0.28 3.93 -0.44
N LEU A 78 -1.09 3.85 0.63
CA LEU A 78 -0.70 3.19 1.87
C LEU A 78 -0.48 1.69 1.65
N CYS A 79 -1.38 1.03 0.90
CA CYS A 79 -1.24 -0.38 0.53
C CYS A 79 0.06 -0.64 -0.26
N VAL A 80 0.38 0.20 -1.23
CA VAL A 80 1.64 0.15 -1.99
C VAL A 80 2.85 0.25 -1.06
N LEU A 81 2.89 1.25 -0.17
CA LEU A 81 4.01 1.43 0.76
C LEU A 81 4.16 0.27 1.75
N LYS A 82 3.05 -0.32 2.22
CA LYS A 82 3.05 -1.50 3.09
C LYS A 82 3.66 -2.71 2.40
N LEU A 83 3.28 -2.95 1.13
CA LEU A 83 3.84 -4.04 0.33
C LEU A 83 5.33 -3.82 0.02
N ILE A 84 5.72 -2.60 -0.37
CA ILE A 84 7.15 -2.27 -0.58
C ILE A 84 7.95 -2.51 0.70
N SER A 85 7.49 -2.00 1.84
CA SER A 85 8.15 -2.16 3.13
C SER A 85 8.32 -3.63 3.52
N TYR A 86 7.29 -4.45 3.26
CA TYR A 86 7.36 -5.89 3.47
C TYR A 86 8.36 -6.54 2.51
N SER A 87 8.41 -6.13 1.24
CA SER A 87 9.32 -6.66 0.21
C SER A 87 10.79 -6.57 0.61
N GLU A 88 11.18 -5.47 1.25
CA GLU A 88 12.57 -5.18 1.57
C GLU A 88 13.06 -6.00 2.77
N LYS A 89 12.18 -6.25 3.74
CA LYS A 89 12.52 -6.94 4.98
C LYS A 89 11.38 -7.83 5.49
N PRO A 90 11.01 -8.92 4.78
CA PRO A 90 9.82 -9.71 5.11
C PRO A 90 9.82 -10.24 6.55
N GLY A 91 10.99 -10.60 7.10
CA GLY A 91 11.12 -11.09 8.47
C GLY A 91 10.95 -10.02 9.55
N GLU A 92 11.35 -8.78 9.30
CA GLU A 92 11.24 -7.67 10.27
C GLU A 92 9.93 -6.88 10.11
N ARG A 93 9.31 -6.94 8.92
CA ARG A 93 8.16 -6.14 8.52
C ARG A 93 6.90 -6.98 8.28
N SER A 94 6.80 -8.17 8.87
CA SER A 94 5.59 -9.00 8.79
C SER A 94 4.33 -8.29 9.26
N ARG A 95 4.45 -7.32 10.17
CA ARG A 95 3.35 -6.42 10.57
C ARG A 95 2.82 -5.59 9.41
N ASP A 96 3.68 -5.08 8.53
CA ASP A 96 3.24 -4.27 7.39
C ASP A 96 2.39 -5.10 6.41
N PHE A 97 2.73 -6.37 6.20
CA PHE A 97 1.87 -7.29 5.46
C PHE A 97 0.58 -7.62 6.21
N GLY A 98 0.64 -7.81 7.53
CA GLY A 98 -0.55 -7.98 8.37
C GLY A 98 -1.51 -6.80 8.30
N ASP A 99 -1.00 -5.57 8.33
CA ASP A 99 -1.79 -4.34 8.17
C ASP A 99 -2.42 -4.27 6.77
N PHE A 100 -1.66 -4.62 5.72
CA PHE A 100 -2.19 -4.72 4.36
C PHE A 100 -3.34 -5.74 4.25
N LEU A 101 -3.18 -6.93 4.82
CA LEU A 101 -4.24 -7.94 4.84
C LEU A 101 -5.46 -7.46 5.62
N PHE A 102 -5.24 -6.78 6.75
CA PHE A 102 -6.33 -6.19 7.52
C PHE A 102 -7.13 -5.19 6.68
N LEU A 103 -6.45 -4.30 5.94
CA LEU A 103 -7.13 -3.39 5.01
C LEU A 103 -7.90 -4.17 3.94
N LEU A 104 -7.28 -5.20 3.35
CA LEU A 104 -7.89 -6.05 2.32
C LEU A 104 -9.20 -6.72 2.78
N PHE A 105 -9.27 -7.16 4.03
CA PHE A 105 -10.48 -7.76 4.61
C PHE A 105 -11.61 -6.76 4.90
N ASN A 106 -11.29 -5.47 5.05
CA ASN A 106 -12.26 -4.44 5.39
C ASN A 106 -12.61 -3.54 4.18
N LEU A 107 -12.19 -3.92 2.96
CA LEU A 107 -12.41 -3.09 1.77
C LEU A 107 -13.88 -2.87 1.44
N THR A 108 -14.74 -3.85 1.71
CA THR A 108 -16.18 -3.70 1.49
C THR A 108 -16.72 -2.50 2.26
N ASP A 109 -16.39 -2.37 3.54
CA ASP A 109 -16.85 -1.27 4.38
C ASP A 109 -16.27 0.08 3.94
N ILE A 110 -15.05 0.07 3.42
CA ILE A 110 -14.36 1.27 2.95
C ILE A 110 -14.92 1.76 1.61
N TYR A 111 -15.15 0.84 0.67
CA TYR A 111 -15.47 1.17 -0.72
C TYR A 111 -16.95 1.04 -1.05
N ALA A 112 -17.81 0.53 -0.15
CA ALA A 112 -19.24 0.29 -0.41
C ALA A 112 -19.90 1.47 -1.12
N ASP A 113 -19.85 2.67 -0.51
CA ASP A 113 -20.48 3.86 -1.08
C ASP A 113 -19.93 4.19 -2.47
N SER A 114 -18.60 4.19 -2.63
CA SER A 114 -17.96 4.50 -3.91
C SER A 114 -18.25 3.47 -5.01
N ILE A 115 -18.49 2.22 -4.66
CA ILE A 115 -18.82 1.15 -5.62
C ILE A 115 -20.26 1.33 -6.11
N PHE A 116 -21.18 1.69 -5.21
CA PHE A 116 -22.58 1.92 -5.57
C PHE A 116 -22.79 3.22 -6.36
N ASP A 117 -21.87 4.18 -6.25
CA ASP A 117 -21.93 5.45 -6.98
C ASP A 117 -21.27 5.41 -8.37
N ASP A 118 -20.60 4.31 -8.73
CA ASP A 118 -19.83 4.18 -9.98
C ASP A 118 -20.47 3.14 -10.94
N GLU A 119 -20.94 3.62 -12.10
CA GLU A 119 -21.60 2.80 -13.11
C GLU A 119 -20.71 1.66 -13.65
N TYR A 120 -19.38 1.84 -13.71
CA TYR A 120 -18.46 0.78 -14.11
C TYR A 120 -18.47 -0.36 -13.11
N PHE A 121 -18.35 -0.06 -11.81
CA PHE A 121 -18.34 -1.08 -10.77
C PHE A 121 -19.72 -1.69 -10.54
N LEU A 122 -20.80 -0.93 -10.66
CA LEU A 122 -22.18 -1.44 -10.67
C LEU A 122 -22.40 -2.45 -11.81
N ASN A 123 -21.90 -2.17 -13.01
CA ASN A 123 -22.00 -3.09 -14.14
C ASN A 123 -21.18 -4.37 -13.90
N GLN A 124 -20.02 -4.25 -13.24
CA GLN A 124 -19.20 -5.40 -12.82
C GLN A 124 -19.93 -6.25 -11.76
N MET A 125 -20.74 -5.67 -10.87
CA MET A 125 -21.53 -6.44 -9.88
C MET A 125 -22.41 -7.49 -10.55
N GLY A 126 -23.07 -7.14 -11.66
CA GLY A 126 -23.96 -8.05 -12.39
C GLY A 126 -24.89 -8.83 -11.46
N ASN A 127 -25.22 -10.08 -11.82
CA ASN A 127 -26.07 -10.93 -10.98
C ASN A 127 -25.30 -11.80 -9.96
N ASN A 128 -23.96 -11.77 -9.93
CA ASN A 128 -23.19 -12.86 -9.30
C ASN A 128 -21.75 -12.53 -8.86
N ILE A 129 -21.33 -11.26 -8.83
CA ILE A 129 -19.99 -10.93 -8.30
C ILE A 129 -20.11 -10.42 -6.86
N ASP A 130 -19.38 -11.07 -5.96
CA ASP A 130 -19.30 -10.70 -4.55
C ASP A 130 -18.67 -9.31 -4.38
N ILE A 131 -19.32 -8.46 -3.57
CA ILE A 131 -18.88 -7.08 -3.34
C ILE A 131 -17.42 -7.00 -2.87
N GLU A 132 -16.97 -7.98 -2.07
CA GLU A 132 -15.59 -8.09 -1.59
C GLU A 132 -14.57 -8.14 -2.75
N ILE A 133 -14.90 -8.88 -3.80
CA ILE A 133 -14.06 -9.03 -5.00
C ILE A 133 -14.02 -7.71 -5.77
N ILE A 134 -15.13 -6.99 -5.82
CA ILE A 134 -15.21 -5.72 -6.54
C ILE A 134 -14.45 -4.64 -5.78
N SER A 135 -14.52 -4.64 -4.46
CA SER A 135 -13.70 -3.76 -3.62
C SER A 135 -12.20 -4.05 -3.79
N ALA A 136 -11.82 -5.32 -3.86
CA ALA A 136 -10.43 -5.70 -4.17
C ALA A 136 -10.00 -5.28 -5.59
N HIS A 137 -10.88 -5.45 -6.58
CA HIS A 137 -10.62 -4.99 -7.96
C HIS A 137 -10.47 -3.47 -8.04
N LYS A 138 -11.32 -2.71 -7.34
CA LYS A 138 -11.24 -1.25 -7.23
C LYS A 138 -9.92 -0.81 -6.60
N LEU A 139 -9.55 -1.38 -5.45
CA LEU A 139 -8.25 -1.10 -4.82
C LEU A 139 -7.10 -1.40 -5.78
N ALA A 140 -7.14 -2.54 -6.47
CA ALA A 140 -6.09 -2.96 -7.38
C ALA A 140 -5.93 -2.01 -8.58
N ASN A 141 -7.03 -1.51 -9.15
CA ASN A 141 -7.00 -0.48 -10.19
C ASN A 141 -6.35 0.81 -9.66
N GLU A 142 -6.78 1.30 -8.51
CA GLU A 142 -6.23 2.53 -7.91
C GLU A 142 -4.74 2.36 -7.53
N MET A 143 -4.34 1.18 -7.05
CA MET A 143 -2.92 0.86 -6.83
C MET A 143 -2.14 0.86 -8.14
N ASN A 144 -2.71 0.29 -9.22
CA ASN A 144 -2.07 0.25 -10.53
C ASN A 144 -1.90 1.66 -11.10
N GLU A 145 -2.87 2.56 -10.92
CA GLU A 145 -2.75 3.95 -11.37
C GLU A 145 -1.52 4.65 -10.80
N ILE A 146 -1.17 4.35 -9.55
CA ILE A 146 0.01 4.86 -8.84
C ILE A 146 1.30 4.28 -9.43
N ILE A 147 1.36 2.95 -9.62
CA ILE A 147 2.62 2.24 -9.90
C ILE A 147 2.82 1.85 -11.37
N GLN A 148 1.86 2.11 -12.25
CA GLN A 148 1.89 1.67 -13.67
C GLN A 148 3.15 2.13 -14.42
N ASP A 149 3.66 3.32 -14.10
CA ASP A 149 4.86 3.89 -14.72
C ASP A 149 6.16 3.37 -14.08
N ASN A 150 6.06 2.62 -12.99
CA ASN A 150 7.17 2.07 -12.23
C ASN A 150 7.13 0.53 -12.24
N ASN A 151 7.57 -0.04 -13.35
CA ASN A 151 7.58 -1.50 -13.57
C ASN A 151 8.29 -2.26 -12.42
N PHE A 152 9.34 -1.68 -11.85
CA PHE A 152 10.09 -2.31 -10.75
C PHE A 152 9.24 -2.47 -9.49
N ILE A 153 8.54 -1.43 -9.06
CA ILE A 153 7.62 -1.50 -7.92
C ILE A 153 6.45 -2.44 -8.22
N ARG A 154 5.90 -2.36 -9.44
CA ARG A 154 4.81 -3.26 -9.87
C ARG A 154 5.22 -4.73 -9.80
N GLU A 155 6.39 -5.08 -10.33
CA GLU A 155 6.93 -6.44 -10.29
C GLU A 155 7.17 -6.91 -8.85
N LYS A 156 7.72 -6.08 -7.98
CA LYS A 156 7.90 -6.40 -6.55
C LYS A 156 6.57 -6.70 -5.85
N ILE A 157 5.55 -5.89 -6.10
CA ILE A 157 4.22 -6.11 -5.52
C ILE A 157 3.64 -7.44 -6.01
N LEU A 158 3.71 -7.70 -7.31
CA LEU A 158 3.25 -8.96 -7.89
C LEU A 158 4.02 -10.16 -7.34
N GLU A 159 5.34 -10.05 -7.16
CA GLU A 159 6.18 -11.11 -6.58
C GLU A 159 5.74 -11.45 -5.16
N ILE A 160 5.52 -10.43 -4.32
CA ILE A 160 5.05 -10.62 -2.94
C ILE A 160 3.70 -11.31 -2.92
N LEU A 161 2.72 -10.78 -3.66
CA LEU A 161 1.37 -11.33 -3.66
C LEU A 161 1.39 -12.79 -4.12
N ASN A 162 2.14 -13.12 -5.17
CA ASN A 162 2.30 -14.50 -5.63
C ASN A 162 3.01 -15.40 -4.61
N LYS A 163 4.04 -14.90 -3.93
CA LYS A 163 4.75 -15.65 -2.88
C LYS A 163 3.83 -15.99 -1.71
N GLU A 164 2.95 -15.06 -1.34
CA GLU A 164 1.98 -15.21 -0.25
C GLU A 164 0.77 -16.08 -0.65
N LEU A 165 0.63 -16.46 -1.92
CA LEU A 165 -0.23 -17.59 -2.32
C LEU A 165 0.39 -18.95 -1.99
N HIS A 166 1.65 -19.01 -1.56
CA HIS A 166 2.34 -20.25 -1.16
C HIS A 166 2.31 -21.36 -2.23
N GLY A 167 2.30 -20.98 -3.52
CA GLY A 167 2.26 -21.90 -4.65
C GLY A 167 0.87 -22.46 -4.98
N LEU A 168 -0.18 -22.00 -4.30
CA LEU A 168 -1.56 -22.31 -4.66
C LEU A 168 -1.89 -21.76 -6.05
N ASN A 169 -2.63 -22.53 -6.84
CA ASN A 169 -3.04 -22.13 -8.17
C ASN A 169 -4.18 -21.09 -8.10
N PRO A 170 -4.05 -19.90 -8.71
CA PRO A 170 -5.10 -18.89 -8.74
C PRO A 170 -6.46 -19.39 -9.26
N ASP A 171 -6.47 -20.26 -10.28
CA ASP A 171 -7.69 -20.80 -10.86
C ASP A 171 -8.38 -21.80 -9.92
N GLU A 172 -7.61 -22.58 -9.16
CA GLU A 172 -8.13 -23.49 -8.13
C GLU A 172 -8.74 -22.70 -6.97
N ILE A 173 -8.07 -21.64 -6.50
CA ILE A 173 -8.59 -20.72 -5.48
C ILE A 173 -9.94 -20.13 -5.92
N ILE A 174 -10.04 -19.67 -7.17
CA ILE A 174 -11.29 -19.10 -7.70
C ILE A 174 -12.38 -20.16 -7.81
N ALA A 175 -12.05 -21.36 -8.29
CA ALA A 175 -13.02 -22.44 -8.39
C ALA A 175 -13.55 -22.85 -7.01
N GLU A 176 -12.66 -22.98 -6.02
CA GLU A 176 -13.02 -23.31 -4.65
C GLU A 176 -13.90 -22.22 -4.02
N TYR A 177 -13.50 -20.95 -4.15
CA TYR A 177 -14.25 -19.81 -3.62
C TYR A 177 -15.67 -19.72 -4.23
N ARG A 178 -15.82 -19.96 -5.54
CA ARG A 178 -17.12 -19.94 -6.23
C ARG A 178 -18.04 -21.11 -5.85
N ASN A 179 -17.46 -22.26 -5.50
CA ASN A 179 -18.21 -23.45 -5.13
C ASN A 179 -18.59 -23.48 -3.64
N GLY A 180 -17.93 -22.66 -2.82
CA GLY A 180 -18.21 -22.52 -1.41
C GLY A 180 -19.55 -21.83 -1.14
N LYS A 181 -20.40 -22.44 -0.31
CA LYS A 181 -21.62 -21.77 0.22
C LYS A 181 -21.28 -20.69 1.27
N SER A 182 -20.12 -20.83 1.91
CA SER A 182 -19.49 -19.88 2.82
C SER A 182 -18.00 -20.19 2.78
N ASN A 183 -17.18 -19.18 2.49
CA ASN A 183 -15.74 -19.36 2.35
C ASN A 183 -15.04 -19.09 3.68
N PRO A 184 -14.05 -19.90 4.10
CA PRO A 184 -13.26 -19.60 5.27
C PRO A 184 -12.44 -18.31 5.06
N PRO A 185 -12.05 -17.58 6.13
CA PRO A 185 -11.28 -16.35 6.01
C PRO A 185 -9.99 -16.50 5.21
N GLU A 186 -9.28 -17.62 5.34
CA GLU A 186 -8.03 -17.84 4.60
C GLU A 186 -8.26 -18.01 3.09
N LEU A 187 -9.32 -18.72 2.67
CA LEU A 187 -9.66 -18.83 1.26
C LEU A 187 -10.08 -17.47 0.68
N THR A 188 -10.81 -16.68 1.47
CA THR A 188 -11.18 -15.31 1.11
C THR A 188 -9.94 -14.44 0.92
N LYS A 189 -8.97 -14.52 1.83
CA LYS A 189 -7.67 -13.85 1.71
C LYS A 189 -6.98 -14.15 0.40
N PHE A 190 -6.83 -15.43 0.07
CA PHE A 190 -6.21 -15.85 -1.19
C PHE A 190 -6.99 -15.35 -2.39
N ARG A 191 -8.32 -15.43 -2.35
CA ARG A 191 -9.16 -14.97 -3.44
C ARG A 191 -9.02 -13.46 -3.70
N LEU A 192 -8.94 -12.65 -2.64
CA LEU A 192 -8.74 -11.20 -2.76
C LEU A 192 -7.35 -10.89 -3.31
N MET A 193 -6.29 -11.57 -2.84
CA MET A 193 -4.94 -11.40 -3.41
C MET A 193 -4.87 -11.81 -4.89
N VAL A 194 -5.58 -12.88 -5.29
CA VAL A 194 -5.70 -13.27 -6.71
C VAL A 194 -6.35 -12.17 -7.55
N GLU A 195 -7.34 -11.45 -7.00
CA GLU A 195 -7.96 -10.32 -7.69
C GLU A 195 -6.96 -9.18 -7.92
N LEU A 196 -6.17 -8.85 -6.90
CA LEU A 196 -5.11 -7.85 -7.00
C LEU A 196 -4.05 -8.26 -8.04
N ILE A 197 -3.58 -9.50 -8.01
CA ILE A 197 -2.58 -10.02 -8.96
C ILE A 197 -3.08 -9.91 -10.40
N ARG A 198 -4.33 -10.33 -10.65
CA ARG A 198 -4.91 -10.28 -12.00
C ARG A 198 -5.06 -8.86 -12.51
N THR A 199 -5.54 -7.97 -11.64
CA THR A 199 -5.82 -6.59 -12.03
C THR A 199 -4.53 -5.80 -12.25
N ILE A 200 -3.57 -5.88 -11.33
CA ILE A 200 -2.27 -5.19 -11.45
C ILE A 200 -1.39 -5.81 -12.56
N GLY A 201 -1.56 -7.11 -12.83
CA GLY A 201 -0.79 -7.83 -13.85
C GLY A 201 -1.20 -7.53 -15.30
N ILE A 202 -2.32 -6.83 -15.54
CA ILE A 202 -2.73 -6.40 -16.88
C ILE A 202 -1.85 -5.22 -17.31
N VAL A 203 -0.95 -5.45 -18.26
CA VAL A 203 -0.19 -4.39 -18.91
C VAL A 203 -1.07 -3.79 -20.02
N HIS A 204 -1.46 -2.53 -19.86
CA HIS A 204 -2.20 -1.76 -20.87
C HIS A 204 -1.26 -1.16 -21.92
#